data_AF-A0A432JQ37-F1
#
_entry.id   AF-A0A432JQ37-F1
#
_cell.length_a   1.000
_cell.length_b   1.000
_cell.length_c   1.000
_cell.angle_alpha   90.00
_cell.angle_beta   90.00
_cell.angle_gamma   90.00
#
_symmetry.space_group_name_H-M   'P 1'
#
loop_
_entity.id
_entity.type
_entity.pdbx_description
1 polymer ?
#
loop_
_entity_poly.entity_id
_entity_poly.type
_entity_poly.pdbx_seq_one_letter_code
_entity_poly.pdbx_strand_id
1 'polypeptide(L)'
;MEEFACPAGVVYRNLNTYAYMALVPQDLGDETIEQRVERYKGTLHEVLPKMGSLWTDEYLPSILPALESSMTRDYTALSDQQLIATLEQMNQEFTARYEVHGKINFVIASASIFVDFYNEIMDPEDATEAYEALQGFPTLSLDAGKALWALGRIVNKSSELSQLFERHEPVQLQVELAGSEIGCISLQAFREFLEEWGWRSEAFELADPSWREDPTVPLNAIQGYMRLDDNEDPENKYQAAIKRREELLTSARAALAGQTEQLATFNALYAQAEPFATIT
;
A
#
# COMPACT_ATOMS: atom_id res chain seq x y z
N MET A 1 -3.90 -19.72 3.90
CA MET A 1 -2.77 -20.52 3.34
C MET A 1 -3.20 -21.94 2.99
N GLU A 2 -3.83 -22.67 3.91
CA GLU A 2 -4.37 -24.02 3.63
C GLU A 2 -5.53 -23.99 2.62
N GLU A 3 -6.42 -23.00 2.70
CA GLU A 3 -7.46 -22.69 1.70
C GLU A 3 -6.91 -22.64 0.26
N PHE A 4 -5.69 -22.13 0.09
CA PHE A 4 -5.04 -22.01 -1.21
C PHE A 4 -4.20 -23.24 -1.57
N ALA A 5 -4.14 -24.25 -0.72
CA ALA A 5 -3.24 -25.39 -0.82
C ALA A 5 -1.75 -25.01 -0.88
N CYS A 6 -1.33 -23.94 -0.21
CA CYS A 6 0.08 -23.54 -0.21
C CYS A 6 0.97 -24.67 0.38
N PRO A 7 2.10 -25.02 -0.26
CA PRO A 7 3.00 -26.08 0.23
C PRO A 7 3.82 -25.65 1.46
N ALA A 8 3.90 -24.35 1.72
CA ALA A 8 4.62 -23.77 2.85
C ALA A 8 3.67 -22.93 3.72
N GLY A 9 4.00 -22.86 5.00
CA GLY A 9 3.33 -22.06 6.01
C GLY A 9 4.32 -21.16 6.71
N VAL A 10 3.80 -20.31 7.57
CA VAL A 10 4.60 -19.49 8.47
C VAL A 10 4.36 -19.99 9.88
N VAL A 11 5.43 -20.28 10.61
CA VAL A 11 5.37 -20.49 12.06
C VAL A 11 5.97 -19.26 12.72
N TYR A 12 5.24 -18.79 13.72
CA TYR A 12 5.65 -17.67 14.56
C TYR A 12 5.89 -18.17 15.97
N ARG A 13 7.01 -17.78 16.58
CA ARG A 13 7.34 -18.08 17.97
C ARG A 13 7.90 -16.85 18.65
N ASN A 14 7.32 -16.54 19.81
CA ASN A 14 7.90 -15.58 20.73
C ASN A 14 8.80 -16.31 21.71
N LEU A 15 10.08 -15.92 21.76
CA LEU A 15 11.03 -16.39 22.76
C LEU A 15 11.60 -15.16 23.47
N ASN A 16 11.31 -15.06 24.76
CA ASN A 16 11.51 -13.84 25.56
C ASN A 16 10.75 -12.65 24.94
N THR A 17 11.46 -11.62 24.49
CA THR A 17 10.92 -10.38 23.88
C THR A 17 11.17 -10.31 22.37
N TYR A 18 11.60 -11.42 21.75
CA TYR A 18 11.87 -11.49 20.32
C TYR A 18 10.85 -12.36 19.62
N ALA A 19 10.34 -11.82 18.52
CA ALA A 19 9.51 -12.51 17.56
C ALA A 19 10.38 -13.24 16.54
N TYR A 20 10.18 -14.55 16.39
CA TYR A 20 10.83 -15.37 15.37
C TYR A 20 9.79 -15.87 14.39
N MET A 21 10.00 -15.57 13.12
CA MET A 21 9.18 -16.06 12.02
C MET A 21 10.02 -16.99 11.16
N ALA A 22 9.46 -18.14 10.80
CA ALA A 22 10.09 -19.08 9.87
C ALA A 22 9.07 -19.60 8.86
N LEU A 23 9.48 -19.66 7.60
CA LEU A 23 8.78 -20.43 6.58
C LEU A 23 9.08 -21.91 6.83
N VAL A 24 8.02 -22.71 6.93
CA VAL A 24 8.12 -24.15 7.15
C VAL A 24 7.25 -24.90 6.15
N PRO A 25 7.60 -26.13 5.75
CA PRO A 25 6.68 -26.98 5.00
C PRO A 25 5.36 -27.17 5.78
N GLN A 26 4.23 -27.11 5.08
CA GLN A 26 2.94 -27.48 5.66
C GLN A 26 2.84 -28.99 5.85
N ASP A 27 1.96 -29.41 6.75
CA ASP A 27 1.55 -30.82 6.80
C ASP A 27 0.82 -31.17 5.49
N LEU A 28 1.37 -32.15 4.77
CA LEU A 28 0.84 -32.57 3.48
C LEU A 28 -0.27 -33.61 3.63
N GLY A 29 -0.45 -34.18 4.82
CA GLY A 29 -1.34 -35.34 5.03
C GLY A 29 -0.93 -36.50 4.12
N ASP A 30 -1.87 -36.97 3.29
CA ASP A 30 -1.64 -38.07 2.35
C ASP A 30 -1.06 -37.62 0.99
N GLU A 31 -0.87 -36.31 0.77
CA GLU A 31 -0.34 -35.78 -0.50
C GLU A 31 1.19 -35.84 -0.58
N THR A 32 1.72 -36.05 -1.78
CA THR A 32 3.12 -35.71 -2.08
C THR A 32 3.28 -34.20 -2.26
N ILE A 33 4.52 -33.70 -2.18
CA ILE A 33 4.80 -32.28 -2.40
C ILE A 33 4.42 -31.85 -3.83
N GLU A 34 4.62 -32.71 -4.82
CA GLU A 34 4.25 -32.45 -6.21
C GLU A 34 2.73 -32.32 -6.38
N GLN A 35 1.95 -33.20 -5.73
CA GLN A 35 0.49 -33.12 -5.73
C GLN A 35 -0.01 -31.82 -5.09
N ARG A 36 0.59 -31.43 -3.95
CA ARG A 36 0.27 -30.18 -3.26
C ARG A 36 0.60 -28.96 -4.12
N VAL A 37 1.76 -28.94 -4.76
CA VAL A 37 2.18 -27.84 -5.66
C VAL A 37 1.27 -27.74 -6.87
N GLU A 38 0.86 -28.86 -7.47
CA GLU A 38 -0.06 -28.84 -8.61
C GLU A 38 -1.43 -28.30 -8.20
N ARG A 39 -1.96 -28.72 -7.05
CA ARG A 39 -3.21 -28.17 -6.51
C ARG A 39 -3.10 -26.68 -6.21
N TYR A 40 -2.00 -26.24 -5.60
CA TYR A 40 -1.72 -24.82 -5.34
C TYR A 40 -1.77 -24.00 -6.63
N LYS A 41 -1.09 -24.47 -7.69
CA LYS A 41 -1.12 -23.80 -9.01
C LYS A 41 -2.53 -23.75 -9.59
N GLY A 42 -3.28 -24.85 -9.50
CA GLY A 42 -4.68 -24.90 -9.94
C GLY A 42 -5.54 -23.88 -9.20
N THR A 43 -5.43 -23.81 -7.88
CA THR A 43 -6.16 -22.83 -7.07
C THR A 43 -5.77 -21.39 -7.42
N LEU A 44 -4.48 -21.08 -7.59
CA LEU A 44 -4.06 -19.75 -8.03
C LEU A 44 -4.59 -19.40 -9.42
N HIS A 45 -4.56 -20.33 -10.36
CA HIS A 45 -5.08 -20.13 -11.71
C HIS A 45 -6.57 -19.73 -11.68
N GLU A 46 -7.35 -20.29 -10.76
CA GLU A 46 -8.77 -19.95 -10.59
C GLU A 46 -9.02 -18.63 -9.85
N VAL A 47 -8.14 -18.27 -8.90
CA VAL A 47 -8.32 -17.12 -8.01
C VAL A 47 -7.76 -15.83 -8.61
N LEU A 48 -6.54 -15.87 -9.16
CA LEU A 48 -5.83 -14.68 -9.61
C LEU A 48 -6.65 -13.80 -10.59
N PRO A 49 -7.36 -14.36 -11.59
CA PRO A 49 -8.19 -13.54 -12.49
C PRO A 49 -9.36 -12.82 -11.80
N LYS A 50 -9.76 -13.26 -10.61
CA LYS A 50 -10.89 -12.71 -9.85
C LYS A 50 -10.46 -11.76 -8.73
N MET A 51 -9.15 -11.57 -8.52
CA MET A 51 -8.65 -10.85 -7.35
C MET A 51 -9.16 -9.40 -7.28
N GLY A 52 -9.23 -8.71 -8.43
CA GLY A 52 -9.77 -7.35 -8.50
C GLY A 52 -11.25 -7.27 -8.08
N SER A 53 -12.09 -8.20 -8.53
CA SER A 53 -13.50 -8.25 -8.12
C SER A 53 -13.66 -8.70 -6.68
N LEU A 54 -12.88 -9.68 -6.21
CA LEU A 54 -12.90 -10.10 -4.81
C LEU A 54 -12.54 -8.94 -3.88
N TRP A 55 -11.54 -8.14 -4.24
CA TRP A 55 -11.20 -6.93 -3.51
C TRP A 55 -12.34 -5.93 -3.47
N THR A 56 -12.88 -5.58 -4.64
CA THR A 56 -13.87 -4.51 -4.78
C THR A 56 -15.22 -4.89 -4.18
N ASP A 57 -15.66 -6.12 -4.39
CA ASP A 57 -17.03 -6.55 -4.12
C ASP A 57 -17.17 -7.23 -2.75
N GLU A 58 -16.09 -7.78 -2.19
CA GLU A 58 -16.14 -8.59 -0.96
C GLU A 58 -15.17 -8.08 0.12
N TYR A 59 -13.87 -8.03 -0.18
CA TYR A 59 -12.85 -7.81 0.84
C TYR A 59 -12.82 -6.36 1.34
N LEU A 60 -12.71 -5.36 0.47
CA LEU A 60 -12.71 -3.97 0.88
C LEU A 60 -14.02 -3.59 1.60
N PRO A 61 -15.23 -3.93 1.10
CA PRO A 61 -16.47 -3.70 1.82
C PRO A 61 -16.55 -4.38 3.19
N SER A 62 -15.92 -5.53 3.38
CA SER A 62 -15.87 -6.19 4.70
C SER A 62 -15.02 -5.44 5.73
N ILE A 63 -14.07 -4.61 5.28
CA ILE A 63 -13.10 -3.91 6.12
C ILE A 63 -13.62 -2.52 6.53
N LEU A 64 -14.25 -1.80 5.58
CA LEU A 64 -14.61 -0.39 5.75
C LEU A 64 -15.46 -0.10 7.00
N PRO A 65 -16.51 -0.87 7.35
CA PRO A 65 -17.36 -0.56 8.51
C PRO A 65 -16.60 -0.57 9.84
N ALA A 66 -15.65 -1.51 10.00
CA ALA A 66 -14.83 -1.60 11.21
C ALA A 66 -13.86 -0.40 11.33
N LEU A 67 -13.28 0.02 10.21
CA LEU A 67 -12.43 1.22 10.16
C LEU A 67 -13.25 2.48 10.49
N GLU A 68 -14.41 2.66 9.86
CA GLU A 68 -15.29 3.80 10.12
C GLU A 68 -15.72 3.84 11.59
N SER A 69 -16.12 2.70 12.17
CA SER A 69 -16.48 2.63 13.59
C SER A 69 -15.30 2.99 14.49
N SER A 70 -14.07 2.56 14.15
CA SER A 70 -12.88 2.87 14.94
C SER A 70 -12.51 4.35 14.88
N MET A 71 -12.67 5.00 13.72
CA MET A 71 -12.34 6.41 13.54
C MET A 71 -13.37 7.37 14.17
N THR A 72 -14.63 6.94 14.29
CA THR A 72 -15.75 7.82 14.71
C THR A 72 -16.23 7.60 16.14
N ARG A 73 -15.78 6.52 16.82
CA ARG A 73 -16.20 6.19 18.18
C ARG A 73 -15.64 7.19 19.19
N ASP A 74 -16.51 7.72 20.05
CA ASP A 74 -16.09 8.51 21.21
C ASP A 74 -15.62 7.59 22.34
N TYR A 75 -14.31 7.35 22.38
CA TYR A 75 -13.68 6.53 23.40
C TYR A 75 -13.75 7.15 24.81
N THR A 76 -13.93 8.47 24.93
CA THR A 76 -13.98 9.17 26.23
C THR A 76 -15.29 8.93 26.97
N ALA A 77 -16.34 8.51 26.26
CA ALA A 77 -17.64 8.17 26.82
C ALA A 77 -17.74 6.71 27.31
N LEU A 78 -16.69 5.89 27.09
CA LEU A 78 -16.69 4.48 27.45
C LEU A 78 -16.20 4.25 28.87
N SER A 79 -16.84 3.31 29.58
CA SER A 79 -16.29 2.75 30.81
C SER A 79 -15.07 1.87 30.55
N ASP A 80 -14.24 1.63 31.57
CA ASP A 80 -13.08 0.72 31.47
C ASP A 80 -13.44 -0.65 30.90
N GLN A 81 -14.58 -1.22 31.30
CA GLN A 81 -15.05 -2.50 30.78
C GLN A 81 -15.38 -2.42 29.28
N GLN A 82 -15.97 -1.32 28.83
CA GLN A 82 -16.27 -1.10 27.41
C GLN A 82 -14.99 -0.82 26.60
N LEU A 83 -13.99 -0.16 27.18
CA LEU A 83 -12.68 0.03 26.56
C LEU A 83 -11.96 -1.29 26.35
N ILE A 84 -11.93 -2.17 27.36
CA ILE A 84 -11.34 -3.52 27.23
C ILE A 84 -12.05 -4.32 26.13
N ALA A 85 -13.38 -4.36 26.15
CA ALA A 85 -14.15 -5.05 25.11
C ALA A 85 -13.91 -4.46 23.71
N THR A 86 -13.73 -3.15 23.62
CA THR A 86 -13.40 -2.48 22.35
C THR A 86 -12.01 -2.86 21.86
N LEU A 87 -11.01 -2.92 22.74
CA LEU A 87 -9.66 -3.36 22.35
C LEU A 87 -9.65 -4.81 21.85
N GLU A 88 -10.38 -5.71 22.53
CA GLU A 88 -10.54 -7.10 22.09
C GLU A 88 -11.21 -7.19 20.70
N GLN A 89 -12.25 -6.38 20.48
CA GLN A 89 -12.90 -6.27 19.17
C GLN A 89 -11.94 -5.76 18.10
N MET A 90 -11.19 -4.68 18.36
CA MET A 90 -10.23 -4.11 17.41
C MET A 90 -9.14 -5.12 17.04
N ASN A 91 -8.69 -5.95 17.99
CA ASN A 91 -7.72 -7.01 17.72
C ASN A 91 -8.29 -8.13 16.82
N GLN A 92 -9.56 -8.50 16.99
CA GLN A 92 -10.23 -9.46 16.11
C GLN A 92 -10.39 -8.90 14.70
N GLU A 93 -10.84 -7.65 14.57
CA GLU A 93 -10.99 -6.97 13.28
C GLU A 93 -9.64 -6.79 12.58
N PHE A 94 -8.59 -6.46 13.34
CA PHE A 94 -7.23 -6.38 12.83
C PHE A 94 -6.73 -7.73 12.31
N THR A 95 -6.99 -8.82 13.03
CA THR A 95 -6.67 -10.19 12.58
C THR A 95 -7.40 -10.52 11.27
N ALA A 96 -8.69 -10.22 11.17
CA ALA A 96 -9.47 -10.43 9.95
C ALA A 96 -8.94 -9.61 8.76
N ARG A 97 -8.51 -8.36 8.99
CA ARG A 97 -7.84 -7.54 7.96
C ARG A 97 -6.53 -8.17 7.49
N TYR A 98 -5.76 -8.77 8.39
CA TYR A 98 -4.53 -9.47 8.03
C TYR A 98 -4.78 -10.75 7.21
N GLU A 99 -5.89 -11.45 7.46
CA GLU A 99 -6.30 -12.56 6.60
C GLU A 99 -6.58 -12.08 5.18
N VAL A 100 -7.31 -10.97 5.03
CA VAL A 100 -7.52 -10.32 3.72
C VAL A 100 -6.18 -9.92 3.10
N HIS A 101 -5.28 -9.27 3.85
CA HIS A 101 -3.95 -8.89 3.38
C HIS A 101 -3.18 -10.09 2.81
N GLY A 102 -3.22 -11.23 3.51
CA GLY A 102 -2.63 -12.48 3.03
C GLY A 102 -3.24 -12.99 1.72
N LYS A 103 -4.55 -12.81 1.52
CA LYS A 103 -5.25 -13.19 0.28
C LYS A 103 -4.87 -12.28 -0.88
N ILE A 104 -4.85 -10.96 -0.67
CA ILE A 104 -4.54 -10.01 -1.74
C ILE A 104 -3.07 -10.07 -2.16
N ASN A 105 -2.15 -10.50 -1.30
CA ASN A 105 -0.72 -10.61 -1.65
C ASN A 105 -0.43 -11.51 -2.87
N PHE A 106 -1.37 -12.37 -3.28
CA PHE A 106 -1.24 -13.13 -4.52
C PHE A 106 -1.25 -12.27 -5.80
N VAL A 107 -1.63 -10.98 -5.75
CA VAL A 107 -1.47 -10.06 -6.90
C VAL A 107 -0.01 -9.94 -7.35
N ILE A 108 0.97 -10.17 -6.47
CA ILE A 108 2.40 -10.22 -6.82
C ILE A 108 2.68 -11.35 -7.82
N ALA A 109 1.99 -12.48 -7.69
CA ALA A 109 2.11 -13.58 -8.64
C ALA A 109 1.52 -13.20 -10.01
N SER A 110 0.37 -12.51 -10.05
CA SER A 110 -0.20 -11.98 -11.31
C SER A 110 0.77 -11.04 -12.03
N ALA A 111 1.38 -10.10 -11.29
CA ALA A 111 2.38 -9.19 -11.85
C ALA A 111 3.58 -9.94 -12.41
N SER A 112 4.09 -10.94 -11.67
CA SER A 112 5.24 -11.74 -12.10
C SER A 112 4.93 -12.52 -13.39
N ILE A 113 3.75 -13.13 -13.50
CA ILE A 113 3.32 -13.86 -14.71
C ILE A 113 3.23 -12.92 -15.91
N PHE A 114 2.67 -11.71 -15.73
CA PHE A 114 2.62 -10.71 -16.79
C PHE A 114 4.02 -10.24 -17.21
N VAL A 115 4.90 -9.97 -16.24
CA VAL A 115 6.28 -9.51 -16.49
C VAL A 115 7.08 -10.57 -17.25
N ASP A 116 6.99 -11.83 -16.84
CA ASP A 116 7.65 -12.94 -17.53
C ASP A 116 7.18 -13.04 -18.99
N PHE A 117 5.87 -12.98 -19.22
CA PHE A 117 5.28 -13.02 -20.56
C PHE A 117 5.65 -11.80 -21.41
N TYR A 118 5.65 -10.60 -20.82
CA TYR A 118 6.08 -9.36 -21.47
C TYR A 118 7.54 -9.48 -21.93
N ASN A 119 8.42 -9.88 -21.03
CA ASN A 119 9.86 -9.97 -21.29
C ASN A 119 10.20 -11.04 -22.32
N GLU A 120 9.49 -12.18 -22.34
CA GLU A 120 9.66 -13.22 -23.36
C GLU A 120 9.37 -12.69 -24.78
N ILE A 121 8.37 -11.80 -24.92
CA ILE A 121 7.91 -11.31 -26.22
C ILE A 121 8.69 -10.08 -26.67
N MET A 122 8.94 -9.16 -25.73
CA MET A 122 9.51 -7.85 -26.03
C MET A 122 11.03 -7.82 -25.93
N ASP A 123 11.63 -8.75 -25.21
CA ASP A 123 13.08 -8.85 -24.98
C ASP A 123 13.73 -7.48 -24.65
N PRO A 124 13.22 -6.75 -23.64
CA PRO A 124 13.71 -5.41 -23.34
C PRO A 124 15.14 -5.45 -22.80
N GLU A 125 15.91 -4.37 -23.03
CA GLU A 125 17.28 -4.25 -22.48
C GLU A 125 17.28 -4.28 -20.95
N ASP A 126 16.25 -3.73 -20.32
CA ASP A 126 16.01 -3.78 -18.88
C ASP A 126 14.77 -4.64 -18.59
N ALA A 127 14.97 -5.78 -17.95
CA ALA A 127 13.90 -6.71 -17.58
C ALA A 127 12.89 -6.11 -16.57
N THR A 128 13.21 -4.99 -15.93
CA THR A 128 12.29 -4.28 -15.04
C THR A 128 11.33 -3.34 -15.77
N GLU A 129 11.54 -3.08 -17.07
CA GLU A 129 10.66 -2.23 -17.91
C GLU A 129 9.19 -2.68 -17.83
N ALA A 130 8.95 -4.00 -17.82
CA ALA A 130 7.60 -4.55 -17.74
C ALA A 130 6.83 -4.12 -16.47
N TYR A 131 7.52 -3.84 -15.35
CA TYR A 131 6.88 -3.31 -14.15
C TYR A 131 6.42 -1.86 -14.32
N GLU A 132 7.03 -1.07 -15.22
CA GLU A 132 6.55 0.28 -15.54
C GLU A 132 5.18 0.25 -16.24
N ALA A 133 4.88 -0.83 -16.97
CA ALA A 133 3.55 -1.06 -17.53
C ALA A 133 2.49 -1.37 -16.45
N LEU A 134 2.90 -1.67 -15.22
CA LEU A 134 2.02 -1.88 -14.07
C LEU A 134 2.00 -0.67 -13.11
N GLN A 135 2.43 0.51 -13.54
CA GLN A 135 2.44 1.73 -12.72
C GLN A 135 1.44 2.79 -13.23
N GLY A 136 1.34 3.92 -12.52
CA GLY A 136 0.48 5.04 -12.92
C GLY A 136 -1.00 4.79 -12.61
N PHE A 137 -1.31 4.13 -11.50
CA PHE A 137 -2.67 3.96 -11.00
C PHE A 137 -2.93 4.86 -9.79
N PRO A 138 -4.19 5.30 -9.57
CA PRO A 138 -4.53 6.07 -8.39
C PRO A 138 -4.41 5.21 -7.14
N THR A 139 -3.70 5.71 -6.13
CA THR A 139 -3.58 5.05 -4.82
C THR A 139 -3.70 6.09 -3.71
N LEU A 140 -4.22 5.66 -2.56
CA LEU A 140 -4.32 6.52 -1.39
C LEU A 140 -2.94 7.04 -0.95
N SER A 141 -1.88 6.23 -1.11
CA SER A 141 -0.51 6.63 -0.78
C SER A 141 0.03 7.72 -1.70
N LEU A 142 -0.31 7.68 -2.99
CA LEU A 142 -0.01 8.76 -3.92
C LEU A 142 -0.72 10.05 -3.52
N ASP A 143 -2.00 9.98 -3.18
CA ASP A 143 -2.79 11.16 -2.78
C ASP A 143 -2.27 11.79 -1.47
N ALA A 144 -1.90 10.96 -0.48
CA ALA A 144 -1.22 11.44 0.72
C ALA A 144 0.13 12.12 0.39
N GLY A 145 0.91 11.54 -0.54
CA GLY A 145 2.16 12.12 -1.01
C GLY A 145 1.98 13.50 -1.68
N LYS A 146 0.95 13.65 -2.53
CA LYS A 146 0.58 14.93 -3.15
C LYS A 146 0.15 15.96 -2.11
N ALA A 147 -0.60 15.55 -1.09
CA ALA A 147 -1.01 16.44 -0.02
C ALA A 147 0.18 16.93 0.83
N LEU A 148 1.12 16.03 1.15
CA LEU A 148 2.38 16.39 1.83
C LEU A 148 3.25 17.34 0.97
N TRP A 149 3.33 17.11 -0.34
CA TRP A 149 4.00 18.00 -1.27
C TRP A 149 3.39 19.41 -1.25
N ALA A 150 2.06 19.51 -1.33
CA ALA A 150 1.34 20.78 -1.28
C ALA A 150 1.60 21.54 0.04
N LEU A 151 1.67 20.84 1.17
CA LEU A 151 2.06 21.42 2.45
C LEU A 151 3.49 21.97 2.43
N GLY A 152 4.45 21.24 1.86
CA GLY A 152 5.82 21.75 1.65
C GLY A 152 5.86 23.03 0.81
N ARG A 153 5.03 23.12 -0.23
CA ARG A 153 4.89 24.34 -1.04
C ARG A 153 4.24 25.49 -0.25
N ILE A 154 3.28 25.21 0.63
CA ILE A 154 2.69 26.23 1.54
C ILE A 154 3.77 26.80 2.46
N VAL A 155 4.60 25.94 3.05
CA VAL A 155 5.73 26.35 3.90
C VAL A 155 6.68 27.26 3.13
N ASN A 156 7.07 26.87 1.90
CA ASN A 156 7.99 27.64 1.05
C ASN A 156 7.48 29.03 0.63
N LYS A 157 6.19 29.34 0.77
CA LYS A 157 5.65 30.68 0.50
C LYS A 157 6.01 31.70 1.59
N SER A 158 6.47 31.26 2.76
CA SER A 158 6.87 32.14 3.86
C SER A 158 8.31 31.85 4.27
N SER A 159 9.20 32.84 4.12
CA SER A 159 10.59 32.72 4.54
C SER A 159 10.74 32.43 6.04
N GLU A 160 9.79 32.89 6.86
CA GLU A 160 9.76 32.61 8.30
C GLU A 160 9.40 31.15 8.58
N LEU A 161 8.38 30.60 7.91
CA LEU A 161 8.01 29.19 8.06
C LEU A 161 9.11 28.27 7.52
N SER A 162 9.68 28.57 6.35
CA SER A 162 10.80 27.81 5.80
C SER A 162 11.96 27.75 6.80
N GLN A 163 12.34 28.87 7.41
CA GLN A 163 13.40 28.88 8.43
C GLN A 163 13.04 28.07 9.68
N LEU A 164 11.77 28.09 10.11
CA LEU A 164 11.31 27.30 11.24
C LEU A 164 11.45 25.80 10.94
N PHE A 165 10.99 25.37 9.76
CA PHE A 165 11.15 23.99 9.29
C PHE A 165 12.62 23.61 9.06
N GLU A 166 13.49 24.50 8.60
CA GLU A 166 14.91 24.18 8.36
C GLU A 166 15.73 24.05 9.64
N ARG A 167 15.37 24.76 10.71
CA ARG A 167 16.18 24.85 11.94
C ARG A 167 15.87 23.79 12.99
N HIS A 168 14.74 23.11 12.87
CA HIS A 168 14.26 22.18 13.88
C HIS A 168 14.11 20.77 13.32
N GLU A 169 14.39 19.78 14.15
CA GLU A 169 14.14 18.38 13.80
C GLU A 169 12.63 18.11 13.76
N PRO A 170 12.14 17.16 12.96
CA PRO A 170 10.72 16.87 12.80
C PRO A 170 9.94 16.73 14.12
N VAL A 171 10.54 16.06 15.10
CA VAL A 171 9.96 15.84 16.44
C VAL A 171 9.72 17.12 17.23
N GLN A 172 10.42 18.21 16.91
CA GLN A 172 10.30 19.51 17.58
C GLN A 172 9.27 20.41 16.90
N LEU A 173 8.97 20.18 15.61
CA LEU A 173 8.23 21.12 14.78
C LEU A 173 6.82 21.41 15.29
N GLN A 174 6.14 20.43 15.89
CA GLN A 174 4.81 20.68 16.47
C GLN A 174 4.84 21.80 17.52
N VAL A 175 5.80 21.76 18.44
CA VAL A 175 5.94 22.72 19.53
C VAL A 175 6.34 24.08 18.98
N GLU A 176 7.33 24.11 18.08
CA GLU A 176 7.87 25.35 17.52
C GLU A 176 6.83 26.08 16.65
N LEU A 177 6.07 25.34 15.83
CA LEU A 177 5.00 25.92 15.03
C LEU A 177 3.89 26.51 15.92
N ALA A 178 3.53 25.83 17.02
CA ALA A 178 2.51 26.30 17.95
C ALA A 178 2.97 27.56 18.72
N GLY A 179 4.27 27.77 18.85
CA GLY A 179 4.88 28.95 19.47
C GLY A 179 4.88 30.21 18.61
N SER A 180 4.45 30.16 17.34
CA SER A 180 4.47 31.31 16.42
C SER A 180 3.10 31.57 15.77
N GLU A 181 2.80 32.84 15.48
CA GLU A 181 1.53 33.23 14.85
C GLU A 181 1.41 32.65 13.43
N ILE A 182 2.49 32.73 12.64
CA ILE A 182 2.53 32.17 11.29
C ILE A 182 2.50 30.63 11.31
N GLY A 183 3.14 30.01 12.31
CA GLY A 183 3.12 28.56 12.50
C GLY A 183 1.74 28.03 12.85
N CYS A 184 0.96 28.76 13.67
CA CYS A 184 -0.43 28.41 13.97
C CYS A 184 -1.32 28.30 12.72
N ILE A 185 -1.10 29.17 11.72
CA ILE A 185 -1.83 29.13 10.44
C ILE A 185 -1.42 27.89 9.64
N SER A 186 -0.12 27.61 9.54
CA SER A 186 0.40 26.41 8.86
C SER A 186 -0.06 25.12 9.54
N LEU A 187 -0.18 25.11 10.87
CA LEU A 187 -0.67 23.98 11.64
C LEU A 187 -2.13 23.66 11.34
N GLN A 188 -2.95 24.64 10.92
CA GLN A 188 -4.34 24.35 10.54
C GLN A 188 -4.40 23.46 9.29
N ALA A 189 -3.65 23.83 8.25
CA ALA A 189 -3.55 23.01 7.04
C ALA A 189 -2.95 21.62 7.34
N PHE A 190 -1.97 21.56 8.25
CA PHE A 190 -1.40 20.29 8.69
C PHE A 190 -2.40 19.42 9.49
N ARG A 191 -3.21 20.02 10.36
CA ARG A 191 -4.28 19.30 11.08
C ARG A 191 -5.32 18.75 10.11
N GLU A 192 -5.74 19.53 9.11
CA GLU A 192 -6.66 19.06 8.06
C GLU A 192 -6.08 17.87 7.27
N PHE A 193 -4.78 17.90 6.98
CA PHE A 193 -4.09 16.74 6.42
C PHE A 193 -4.15 15.51 7.35
N LEU A 194 -3.90 15.69 8.65
CA LEU A 194 -3.96 14.59 9.63
C LEU A 194 -5.38 14.06 9.86
N GLU A 195 -6.41 14.87 9.62
CA GLU A 195 -7.79 14.39 9.67
C GLU A 195 -8.06 13.30 8.64
N GLU A 196 -7.59 13.51 7.42
CA GLU A 196 -7.76 12.59 6.30
C GLU A 196 -6.72 11.46 6.31
N TRP A 197 -5.44 11.82 6.47
CA TRP A 197 -4.31 10.90 6.21
C TRP A 197 -3.60 10.43 7.46
N GLY A 198 -3.94 10.98 8.63
CA GLY A 198 -3.18 10.74 9.86
C GLY A 198 -3.36 9.34 10.47
N TRP A 199 -4.32 8.55 10.00
CA TRP A 199 -4.60 7.19 10.50
C TRP A 199 -3.55 6.14 10.06
N ARG A 200 -2.51 6.58 9.35
CA ARG A 200 -1.39 5.75 8.90
C ARG A 200 -0.35 5.59 9.99
N SER A 201 0.42 4.51 9.91
CA SER A 201 1.60 4.23 10.74
C SER A 201 2.71 3.68 9.85
N GLU A 202 3.97 3.81 10.29
CA GLU A 202 5.13 3.25 9.56
C GLU A 202 5.32 1.75 9.78
N ALA A 203 4.60 1.21 10.76
CA ALA A 203 4.63 -0.19 11.10
C ALA A 203 3.21 -0.76 11.07
N PHE A 204 3.12 -2.08 11.16
CA PHE A 204 1.90 -2.79 10.86
C PHE A 204 1.21 -3.35 12.11
N GLU A 205 1.54 -2.88 13.32
CA GLU A 205 0.95 -3.34 14.58
C GLU A 205 -0.11 -2.36 15.11
N LEU A 206 -1.11 -2.90 15.81
CA LEU A 206 -2.16 -2.08 16.44
C LEU A 206 -1.62 -1.10 17.50
N ALA A 207 -0.45 -1.40 18.08
CA ALA A 207 0.18 -0.59 19.13
C ALA A 207 1.10 0.51 18.57
N ASP A 208 1.33 0.54 17.25
CA ASP A 208 2.18 1.55 16.64
C ASP A 208 1.45 2.90 16.60
N PRO A 209 2.15 4.01 16.91
CA PRO A 209 1.53 5.32 16.86
C PRO A 209 1.17 5.66 15.42
N SER A 210 -0.07 6.10 15.25
CA SER A 210 -0.52 6.73 14.01
C SER A 210 0.15 8.09 13.82
N TRP A 211 0.17 8.60 12.60
CA TRP A 211 0.67 9.95 12.30
C TRP A 211 -0.11 11.06 13.03
N ARG A 212 -1.33 10.79 13.52
CA ARG A 212 -2.07 11.71 14.41
C ARG A 212 -1.48 11.77 15.80
N GLU A 213 -1.01 10.63 16.32
CA GLU A 213 -0.43 10.52 17.65
C GLU A 213 1.03 10.97 17.65
N ASP A 214 1.78 10.59 16.62
CA ASP A 214 3.15 11.04 16.36
C ASP A 214 3.33 11.49 14.89
N PRO A 215 3.21 12.79 14.60
CA PRO A 215 3.36 13.33 13.24
C PRO A 215 4.81 13.54 12.81
N THR A 216 5.80 12.99 13.53
CA THR A 216 7.23 13.13 13.17
C THR A 216 7.48 12.73 11.71
N VAL A 217 6.84 11.66 11.23
CA VAL A 217 7.02 11.17 9.86
C VAL A 217 6.47 12.12 8.80
N PRO A 218 5.19 12.52 8.81
CA PRO A 218 4.69 13.47 7.82
C PRO A 218 5.40 14.84 7.91
N LEU A 219 5.84 15.27 9.09
CA LEU A 219 6.65 16.49 9.24
C LEU A 219 8.03 16.36 8.57
N ASN A 220 8.68 15.20 8.72
CA ASN A 220 9.93 14.89 8.01
C ASN A 220 9.72 14.86 6.49
N ALA A 221 8.61 14.26 6.03
CA ALA A 221 8.28 14.24 4.60
C ALA A 221 8.09 15.66 4.03
N ILE A 222 7.42 16.55 4.78
CA ILE A 222 7.29 17.97 4.40
C ILE A 222 8.66 18.64 4.26
N GLN A 223 9.55 18.46 5.25
CA GLN A 223 10.92 18.99 5.16
C GLN A 223 11.69 18.45 3.95
N GLY A 224 11.53 17.17 3.63
CA GLY A 224 12.10 16.57 2.42
C GLY A 224 11.58 17.25 1.16
N TYR A 225 10.26 17.34 1.02
CA TYR A 225 9.60 17.95 -0.14
C TYR A 225 9.90 19.43 -0.31
N MET A 226 10.13 20.19 0.76
CA MET A 226 10.53 21.60 0.67
C MET A 226 11.82 21.81 -0.13
N ARG A 227 12.74 20.84 -0.09
CA ARG A 227 14.08 20.91 -0.70
C ARG A 227 14.10 20.45 -2.16
N LEU A 228 13.01 19.86 -2.64
CA LEU A 228 12.91 19.39 -4.01
C LEU A 228 12.39 20.49 -4.94
N ASP A 229 12.88 20.45 -6.17
CA ASP A 229 12.44 21.31 -7.27
C ASP A 229 11.06 20.88 -7.78
N ASP A 230 10.32 21.78 -8.42
CA ASP A 230 8.94 21.50 -8.88
C ASP A 230 8.85 20.35 -9.92
N ASN A 231 9.97 19.97 -10.55
CA ASN A 231 10.04 18.79 -11.42
C ASN A 231 9.84 17.46 -10.65
N GLU A 232 10.07 17.46 -9.35
CA GLU A 232 9.90 16.30 -8.47
C GLU A 232 8.47 16.15 -7.93
N ASP A 233 7.54 17.01 -8.35
CA ASP A 233 6.13 16.96 -7.95
C ASP A 233 5.56 15.54 -8.16
N PRO A 234 4.97 14.90 -7.13
CA PRO A 234 4.36 13.59 -7.25
C PRO A 234 3.30 13.50 -8.36
N GLU A 235 2.59 14.58 -8.67
CA GLU A 235 1.66 14.63 -9.80
C GLU A 235 2.39 14.51 -11.14
N ASN A 236 3.53 15.19 -11.32
CA ASN A 236 4.32 15.09 -12.54
C ASN A 236 4.85 13.66 -12.74
N LYS A 237 5.34 13.03 -11.66
CA LYS A 237 5.79 11.62 -11.69
C LYS A 237 4.65 10.66 -12.00
N TYR A 238 3.47 10.90 -11.43
CA TYR A 238 2.26 10.11 -11.71
C TYR A 238 1.85 10.20 -13.18
N GLN A 239 1.79 11.40 -13.75
CA GLN A 239 1.47 11.60 -15.17
C GLN A 239 2.51 10.96 -16.09
N ALA A 240 3.80 11.05 -15.74
CA ALA A 240 4.87 10.38 -16.47
C ALA A 240 4.70 8.84 -16.46
N ALA A 241 4.35 8.25 -15.30
CA ALA A 241 4.11 6.82 -15.17
C ALA A 241 2.90 6.36 -16.00
N ILE A 242 1.79 7.12 -16.00
CA ILE A 242 0.62 6.84 -16.87
C ILE A 242 1.06 6.80 -18.34
N LYS A 243 1.75 7.84 -18.79
CA LYS A 243 2.19 7.96 -20.17
C LYS A 243 3.11 6.80 -20.56
N ARG A 244 4.09 6.49 -19.70
CA ARG A 244 5.03 5.39 -19.92
C ARG A 244 4.33 4.05 -20.04
N ARG A 245 3.39 3.75 -19.13
CA ARG A 245 2.54 2.56 -19.23
C ARG A 245 1.81 2.49 -20.57
N GLU A 246 1.13 3.56 -20.97
CA GLU A 246 0.37 3.57 -22.22
C GLU A 246 1.24 3.34 -23.45
N GLU A 247 2.44 3.93 -23.48
CA GLU A 247 3.44 3.72 -24.52
C GLU A 247 3.88 2.25 -24.59
N LEU A 248 4.24 1.65 -23.46
CA LEU A 248 4.68 0.26 -23.35
C LEU A 248 3.59 -0.71 -23.81
N LEU A 249 2.36 -0.52 -23.32
CA LEU A 249 1.22 -1.36 -23.70
C LEU A 249 0.86 -1.21 -25.18
N THR A 250 0.98 0.00 -25.74
CA THR A 250 0.73 0.24 -27.16
C THR A 250 1.79 -0.44 -28.03
N SER A 251 3.07 -0.32 -27.65
CA SER A 251 4.19 -0.95 -28.34
C SER A 251 4.04 -2.48 -28.35
N ALA A 252 3.78 -3.08 -27.19
CA ALA A 252 3.60 -4.53 -27.07
C ALA A 252 2.41 -5.06 -27.88
N ARG A 253 1.26 -4.36 -27.83
CA ARG A 253 0.09 -4.73 -28.65
C ARG A 253 0.37 -4.61 -30.15
N ALA A 254 1.14 -3.61 -30.57
CA ALA A 254 1.53 -3.44 -31.97
C ALA A 254 2.46 -4.57 -32.44
N ALA A 255 3.44 -4.98 -31.62
CA ALA A 255 4.32 -6.11 -31.90
C ALA A 255 3.53 -7.44 -32.03
N LEU A 256 2.43 -7.57 -31.30
CA LEU A 256 1.56 -8.75 -31.29
C LEU A 256 0.38 -8.70 -32.27
N ALA A 257 0.22 -7.64 -33.08
CA ALA A 257 -0.97 -7.43 -33.90
C ALA A 257 -1.26 -8.56 -34.92
N GLY A 258 -0.23 -9.29 -35.37
CA GLY A 258 -0.36 -10.46 -36.25
C GLY A 258 -0.48 -11.80 -35.52
N GLN A 259 -0.41 -11.81 -34.19
CA GLN A 259 -0.31 -12.99 -33.34
C GLN A 259 -1.53 -13.08 -32.42
N THR A 260 -2.71 -13.33 -32.99
CA THR A 260 -4.02 -13.20 -32.31
C THR A 260 -4.09 -13.88 -30.94
N GLU A 261 -3.55 -15.09 -30.81
CA GLU A 261 -3.55 -15.83 -29.54
C GLU A 261 -2.65 -15.16 -28.49
N GLN A 262 -1.41 -14.81 -28.86
CA GLN A 262 -0.49 -14.12 -27.95
C GLN A 262 -1.00 -12.73 -27.55
N LEU A 263 -1.62 -11.99 -28.48
CA LEU A 263 -2.26 -10.70 -28.17
C LEU A 263 -3.42 -10.87 -27.18
N ALA A 264 -4.23 -11.91 -27.32
CA ALA A 264 -5.29 -12.22 -26.38
C ALA A 264 -4.71 -12.55 -24.98
N THR A 265 -3.68 -13.40 -24.94
CA THR A 265 -2.97 -13.74 -23.70
C THR A 265 -2.35 -12.51 -23.03
N PHE A 266 -1.66 -11.65 -23.80
CA PHE A 266 -1.10 -10.39 -23.30
C PHE A 266 -2.14 -9.54 -22.56
N ASN A 267 -3.29 -9.31 -23.20
CA ASN A 267 -4.34 -8.47 -22.63
C ASN A 267 -4.99 -9.12 -21.40
N ALA A 268 -5.16 -10.45 -21.41
CA ALA A 268 -5.70 -11.18 -20.26
C ALA A 268 -4.74 -11.13 -19.05
N LEU A 269 -3.44 -11.34 -19.28
CA LEU A 269 -2.42 -11.27 -18.23
C LEU A 269 -2.26 -9.85 -17.68
N TYR A 270 -2.30 -8.83 -18.55
CA TYR A 270 -2.29 -7.44 -18.10
C TYR A 270 -3.49 -7.13 -17.20
N ALA A 271 -4.70 -7.51 -17.62
CA ALA A 271 -5.91 -7.28 -16.82
C ALA A 271 -5.87 -8.05 -15.48
N GLN A 272 -5.28 -9.25 -15.47
CA GLN A 272 -5.06 -10.03 -14.25
C GLN A 272 -4.00 -9.41 -13.32
N ALA A 273 -3.01 -8.71 -13.88
CA ALA A 273 -1.92 -8.06 -13.17
C ALA A 273 -2.28 -6.64 -12.69
N GLU A 274 -3.22 -5.94 -13.32
CA GLU A 274 -3.65 -4.59 -12.91
C GLU A 274 -3.98 -4.45 -11.41
N PRO A 275 -4.64 -5.43 -10.74
CA PRO A 275 -4.85 -5.41 -9.28
C PRO A 275 -3.57 -5.29 -8.44
N PHE A 276 -2.41 -5.69 -8.97
CA PHE A 276 -1.12 -5.46 -8.31
C PHE A 276 -0.86 -3.98 -8.04
N ALA A 277 -1.39 -3.08 -8.87
CA ALA A 277 -1.13 -1.65 -8.74
C ALA A 277 -2.29 -0.86 -8.11
N THR A 278 -3.47 -1.48 -8.00
CA THR A 278 -4.69 -0.82 -7.51
C THR A 278 -5.14 -1.32 -6.14
N ILE A 279 -4.65 -2.49 -5.70
CA ILE A 279 -4.91 -3.04 -4.37
C ILE A 279 -3.77 -2.73 -3.38
N THR A 280 -2.52 -2.71 -3.85
CA THR A 280 -1.34 -2.42 -3.01
C THR A 280 -1.05 -0.93 -2.97
#